data_AF-A0A429YCE9-F1
#
_entry.id   AF-A0A429YCE9-F1
#
_cell.length_a   1.000
_cell.length_b   1.000
_cell.length_c   1.000
_cell.angle_alpha   90.00
_cell.angle_beta   90.00
_cell.angle_gamma   90.00
#
_symmetry.space_group_name_H-M   'P 1'
#
loop_
_entity.id
_entity.type
_entity.pdbx_description
1 polymer ?
#
loop_
_entity_poly.entity_id
_entity_poly.type
_entity_poly.pdbx_seq_one_letter_code
_entity_poly.pdbx_strand_id
1 'polypeptide(L)'
;RALEAPIRQIAANAGVEGSVVIGKLADSKNPNQGFDAQTETYVDMIEAGIVDPAKVVRTALQDAGSIAALLITAEAMIADMPPKDSQAGNGQGY
;
A
#
# COMPACT_ATOMS: atom_id res chain seq x y z
N ARG A 1 -9.40 6.58 7.85
CA ARG A 1 -9.30 6.57 6.36
C ARG A 1 -7.93 6.19 5.84
N ALA A 2 -6.83 6.94 6.05
CA ALA A 2 -5.53 6.56 5.46
C ALA A 2 -5.07 5.13 5.85
N LEU A 3 -5.23 4.77 7.13
CA LEU A 3 -4.90 3.42 7.63
C LEU A 3 -5.85 2.32 7.16
N GLU A 4 -7.01 2.65 6.59
CA GLU A 4 -7.93 1.67 6.01
C GLU A 4 -7.52 1.30 4.57
N ALA A 5 -6.76 2.15 3.88
CA ALA A 5 -6.41 1.96 2.47
C ALA A 5 -5.68 0.63 2.21
N PRO A 6 -4.69 0.20 3.04
CA PRO A 6 -4.06 -1.10 2.87
C PRO A 6 -5.06 -2.26 2.97
N ILE A 7 -5.99 -2.21 3.93
CA ILE A 7 -7.01 -3.25 4.11
C ILE A 7 -7.97 -3.27 2.92
N ARG A 8 -8.38 -2.10 2.40
CA ARG A 8 -9.19 -2.03 1.17
C ARG A 8 -8.47 -2.63 -0.02
N GLN A 9 -7.17 -2.39 -0.15
CA GLN A 9 -6.37 -2.94 -1.23
C GLN A 9 -6.24 -4.46 -1.12
N ILE A 10 -6.02 -4.99 0.07
CA ILE A 10 -5.98 -6.43 0.34
C ILE A 10 -7.33 -7.08 0.00
N ALA A 11 -8.44 -6.49 0.47
CA ALA A 11 -9.78 -6.94 0.17
C ALA A 11 -10.08 -6.92 -1.33
N ALA A 12 -9.75 -5.83 -2.03
CA ALA A 12 -9.93 -5.73 -3.47
C ALA A 12 -9.11 -6.77 -4.25
N ASN A 13 -7.87 -7.05 -3.82
CA ASN A 13 -7.02 -8.08 -4.42
C ASN A 13 -7.59 -9.49 -4.22
N ALA A 14 -8.32 -9.72 -3.12
CA ALA A 14 -9.04 -10.95 -2.84
C ALA A 14 -10.46 -10.98 -3.49
N GLY A 15 -10.87 -9.94 -4.21
CA GLY A 15 -12.19 -9.88 -4.86
C GLY A 15 -13.36 -9.61 -3.91
N VAL A 16 -13.10 -9.17 -2.68
CA VAL A 16 -14.12 -8.89 -1.66
C VAL A 16 -14.30 -7.39 -1.41
N GLU A 17 -15.50 -7.01 -0.97
CA GLU A 17 -15.84 -5.60 -0.73
C GLU A 17 -15.17 -5.07 0.56
N GLY A 18 -14.13 -4.25 0.40
CA GLY A 18 -13.31 -3.76 1.51
C GLY A 18 -14.08 -2.95 2.57
N SER A 19 -15.18 -2.30 2.18
CA SER A 19 -16.04 -1.56 3.11
C SER A 19 -16.70 -2.47 4.15
N VAL A 20 -17.13 -3.66 3.73
CA VAL A 20 -17.71 -4.68 4.62
C VAL A 20 -16.63 -5.25 5.54
N VAL A 21 -15.43 -5.49 4.99
CA VAL A 21 -14.29 -6.01 5.77
C VAL A 21 -13.93 -5.05 6.90
N ILE A 22 -13.73 -3.77 6.58
CA ILE A 22 -13.38 -2.74 7.55
C ILE A 22 -14.47 -2.55 8.60
N GLY A 23 -15.75 -2.54 8.21
CA GLY A 23 -16.85 -2.40 9.16
C GLY A 23 -16.83 -3.49 10.23
N LYS A 24 -16.70 -4.75 9.81
CA LYS A 24 -16.62 -5.90 10.72
C LYS A 24 -15.38 -5.85 11.63
N LEU A 25 -14.23 -5.42 11.11
CA LEU A 25 -13.02 -5.27 11.92
C LEU A 25 -13.12 -4.11 12.92
N ALA A 26 -13.73 -2.99 12.52
CA ALA A 26 -13.93 -1.81 13.37
C ALA A 26 -14.92 -2.07 14.52
N ASP A 27 -15.92 -2.91 14.29
CA ASP A 27 -16.90 -3.32 15.30
C ASP A 27 -16.36 -4.38 16.28
N SER A 28 -15.19 -4.97 15.98
CA SER A 28 -14.57 -5.98 16.83
C SER A 28 -14.02 -5.39 18.13
N LYS A 29 -14.19 -6.14 19.22
CA LYS A 29 -13.55 -5.84 20.51
C LYS A 29 -12.21 -6.54 20.69
N ASN A 30 -11.86 -7.47 19.80
CA ASN A 30 -10.60 -8.20 19.88
C ASN A 30 -9.53 -7.48 19.03
N PRO A 31 -8.47 -6.92 19.65
CA PRO A 31 -7.40 -6.24 18.92
C PRO A 31 -6.60 -7.17 17.98
N ASN A 32 -6.65 -8.48 18.20
CA ASN A 32 -5.97 -9.45 17.35
C ASN A 32 -6.82 -9.93 16.17
N GLN A 33 -8.11 -9.56 16.12
CA GLN A 33 -8.94 -9.99 15.02
C GLN A 33 -8.53 -9.27 13.73
N GLY A 34 -8.27 -10.05 12.69
CA GLY A 34 -8.02 -9.55 11.34
C GLY A 34 -8.80 -10.34 10.31
N PHE A 35 -8.51 -10.07 9.04
CA PHE A 35 -9.15 -10.71 7.89
C PHE A 35 -8.09 -11.50 7.12
N ASP A 36 -8.26 -12.82 7.08
CA ASP A 36 -7.46 -13.69 6.22
C ASP A 36 -8.04 -13.62 4.80
N ALA A 37 -7.29 -12.97 3.92
CA ALA A 37 -7.68 -12.74 2.53
C ALA A 37 -7.59 -14.00 1.65
N GLN A 38 -6.91 -15.06 2.10
CA GLN A 38 -6.83 -16.32 1.36
C GLN A 38 -8.08 -17.18 1.59
N THR A 39 -8.62 -17.17 2.82
CA THR A 39 -9.79 -17.98 3.20
C THR A 39 -11.07 -17.17 3.33
N GLU A 40 -10.98 -15.84 3.23
CA GLU A 40 -12.06 -14.88 3.43
C GLU A 40 -12.72 -14.96 4.83
N THR A 41 -11.92 -15.31 5.86
CA THR A 41 -12.41 -15.49 7.24
C THR A 41 -11.81 -14.48 8.21
N TYR A 42 -12.51 -14.24 9.32
CA TYR A 42 -12.02 -13.41 10.41
C TYR A 42 -11.35 -14.29 11.46
N VAL A 43 -10.07 -14.08 11.66
CA VAL A 43 -9.21 -14.93 12.50
C VAL A 43 -8.47 -14.10 13.54
N ASP A 44 -7.99 -14.75 14.60
CA ASP A 44 -6.93 -14.17 15.41
C ASP A 44 -5.63 -14.23 14.59
N MET A 45 -5.09 -13.06 14.24
CA MET A 45 -3.95 -12.93 13.34
C MET A 45 -2.66 -13.50 13.95
N ILE A 46 -2.56 -13.51 15.28
CA ILE A 46 -1.40 -14.07 15.98
C ILE A 46 -1.46 -15.60 15.93
N GLU A 47 -2.62 -16.18 16.26
CA GLU A 47 -2.82 -17.63 16.20
C GLU A 47 -2.69 -18.18 14.78
N ALA A 48 -3.20 -17.45 13.78
CA ALA A 48 -3.07 -17.79 12.37
C ALA A 48 -1.65 -17.57 11.80
N GLY A 49 -0.75 -16.92 12.55
CA GLY A 49 0.62 -16.63 12.12
C GLY A 49 0.71 -15.55 11.03
N ILE A 50 -0.35 -14.76 10.81
CA ILE A 50 -0.40 -13.68 9.83
C ILE A 50 0.03 -12.38 10.52
N VAL A 51 1.32 -12.22 10.77
CA VAL A 51 1.87 -11.12 11.58
C VAL A 51 2.95 -10.36 10.82
N ASP A 52 2.85 -9.03 10.80
CA ASP A 52 3.90 -8.15 10.29
C ASP A 52 4.89 -7.79 11.40
N PRO A 53 6.21 -7.81 11.14
CA PRO A 53 7.19 -7.37 12.12
C PRO A 53 7.00 -5.90 12.50
N ALA A 54 6.98 -5.60 13.80
CA ALA A 54 6.74 -4.25 14.32
C ALA A 54 7.70 -3.18 13.73
N LYS A 55 8.95 -3.56 13.47
CA LYS A 55 9.93 -2.68 12.81
C LYS A 55 9.49 -2.27 11.41
N VAL A 56 8.96 -3.21 10.63
CA VAL A 56 8.53 -2.97 9.24
C VAL A 56 7.36 -2.00 9.21
N VAL A 57 6.31 -2.25 10.00
CA VAL A 57 5.12 -1.39 10.04
C VAL A 57 5.48 0.02 10.51
N ARG A 58 6.32 0.14 11.55
CA ARG A 58 6.76 1.44 12.07
C ARG A 58 7.54 2.23 11.02
N THR A 59 8.56 1.62 10.43
CA THR A 59 9.40 2.29 9.44
C THR A 59 8.58 2.70 8.21
N ALA A 60 7.70 1.83 7.71
CA ALA A 60 6.83 2.16 6.57
C ALA A 60 5.94 3.38 6.84
N LEU A 61 5.31 3.46 8.02
CA LEU A 61 4.47 4.61 8.37
C LEU A 61 5.27 5.90 8.56
N GLN A 62 6.47 5.81 9.15
CA GLN A 62 7.35 6.95 9.33
C GLN A 62 7.86 7.51 8.01
N ASP A 63 8.32 6.63 7.11
CA ASP A 63 8.81 7.01 5.79
C ASP A 63 7.68 7.62 4.94
N ALA A 64 6.50 6.98 4.94
CA ALA A 64 5.32 7.50 4.25
C ALA A 64 4.90 8.88 4.77
N GLY A 65 4.90 9.08 6.09
CA GLY A 65 4.59 10.37 6.71
C GLY A 65 5.62 11.44 6.35
N SER A 66 6.90 11.08 6.34
CA SER A 66 8.00 11.99 5.96
C SER A 66 7.90 12.46 4.51
N ILE A 67 7.70 11.52 3.57
CA ILE A 67 7.53 11.83 2.14
C ILE A 67 6.25 12.65 1.92
N ALA A 68 5.14 12.28 2.55
CA ALA A 68 3.89 13.04 2.43
C ALA A 68 4.03 14.48 2.94
N ALA A 69 4.72 14.68 4.07
CA ALA A 69 4.99 16.01 4.59
C ALA A 69 5.83 16.85 3.60
N LEU A 70 6.89 16.26 3.03
CA LEU A 70 7.70 16.91 2.00
C LEU A 70 6.84 17.32 0.81
N LEU A 71 6.05 16.40 0.25
CA LEU A 71 5.21 16.64 -0.92
C LEU A 71 4.14 17.70 -0.68
N ILE A 72 3.54 17.75 0.52
CA ILE A 72 2.51 18.75 0.86
C ILE A 72 3.11 20.16 0.96
N THR A 73 4.35 20.28 1.41
CA THR A 73 5.03 21.58 1.58
C THR A 73 5.82 22.03 0.36
N ALA A 74 6.01 21.17 -0.64
CA ALA A 74 6.72 21.50 -1.86
C ALA A 74 5.84 22.35 -2.78
N GLU A 75 6.29 23.56 -3.10
CA GLU A 75 5.54 24.49 -3.95
C GLU A 75 5.79 24.26 -5.46
N ALA A 76 6.95 23.70 -5.82
CA ALA A 76 7.32 23.44 -7.22
C ALA A 76 8.26 22.24 -7.36
N MET A 77 8.13 21.53 -8.48
CA MET A 77 9.08 20.51 -8.93
C MET A 77 9.59 20.89 -10.32
N ILE A 78 10.91 20.91 -10.50
CA ILE A 78 11.56 21.13 -11.81
C ILE A 78 12.02 19.78 -12.34
N ALA A 79 11.64 19.47 -13.58
CA ALA A 79 12.08 18.28 -14.29
C ALA A 79 12.73 18.68 -15.62
N ASP A 80 13.91 18.14 -15.90
CA ASP A 80 14.58 18.31 -17.19
C ASP A 80 13.98 17.37 -18.23
N MET A 81 13.59 17.89 -19.39
CA MET A 81 13.10 17.06 -20.48
C MET A 81 14.29 16.44 -21.23
N PRO A 82 14.33 15.11 -21.44
CA PRO A 82 15.38 14.52 -22.25
C PRO A 82 15.36 15.10 -23.67
N PRO A 83 16.53 15.36 -24.28
CA PRO A 83 16.61 15.92 -25.63
C PRO A 83 15.93 15.00 -26.64
N LYS A 84 15.26 15.60 -27.63
CA LYS A 84 14.45 14.87 -28.64
C LYS A 84 15.27 14.02 -29.62
N ASP A 85 16.60 14.06 -29.56
CA ASP A 85 17.48 13.36 -30.51
C ASP A 85 17.87 11.96 -30.01
N SER A 86 16.88 11.11 -29.77
CA SER A 86 17.10 9.67 -29.47
C SER A 86 16.13 8.77 -30.23
N GLN A 87 15.77 9.14 -31.47
CA GLN A 87 15.15 8.23 -32.44
C GLN A 87 15.80 8.35 -33.83
N ALA A 88 16.93 7.67 -33.99
CA ALA A 88 17.30 6.92 -35.19
C ALA A 88 18.14 5.74 -34.65
N GLY A 89 17.62 4.53 -34.50
CA GLY A 89 17.10 3.72 -35.59
C GLY A 89 18.26 2.87 -36.13
N ASN A 90 18.37 1.62 -35.67
CA ASN A 90 19.24 0.61 -36.24
C ASN A 90 19.06 0.53 -37.76
N GLY A 91 20.15 0.61 -38.56
CA GLY A 91 20.09 0.31 -39.99
C GLY A 91 21.33 0.68 -40.82
N GLN A 92 22.15 -0.33 -41.13
CA GLN A 92 23.02 -0.50 -42.31
C GLN A 92 24.23 0.43 -42.57
N GLY A 93 25.40 -0.20 -42.68
CA GLY A 93 26.54 0.30 -43.43
C GLY A 93 27.78 -0.56 -43.25
N TYR A 94 27.93 -1.57 -44.14
CA TYR A 94 29.09 -2.43 -44.45
C TYR A 94 30.17 -2.69 -43.38
#